data_AF-A0A101F618-F1
#
_entry.id   AF-A0A101F618-F1
#
_cell.length_a   1.000
_cell.length_b   1.000
_cell.length_c   1.000
_cell.angle_alpha   90.00
_cell.angle_beta   90.00
_cell.angle_gamma   90.00
#
_symmetry.space_group_name_H-M   'P 1'
#
loop_
_entity.id
_entity.type
_entity.pdbx_description
1 polymer ?
#
loop_
_entity_poly.entity_id
_entity_poly.type
_entity_poly.pdbx_seq_one_letter_code
_entity_poly.pdbx_strand_id
1 'polypeptide(L)'
;KMLQERYPDFYTMVAKTHLSLTHDPTLKGVPKGWVLPIRDVLVFAGAKFLVPVCGDIRLVPGTSSDPAFRRIDIDVETGAVKGLF
;
A
#
# COMPACT_ATOMS: atom_id res chain seq x y z
N LYS A 1 -19.35 -11.23 -11.88
CA LYS A 1 -20.74 -11.68 -11.65
C LYS A 1 -20.94 -12.26 -10.26
N MET A 2 -20.32 -13.39 -9.90
CA MET A 2 -20.50 -14.02 -8.58
C MET A 2 -20.22 -13.12 -7.35
N LEU A 3 -19.20 -12.25 -7.39
CA LEU A 3 -18.89 -11.35 -6.27
C LEU A 3 -19.91 -10.21 -6.09
N GLN A 4 -20.50 -9.71 -7.18
CA GLN A 4 -21.52 -8.65 -7.12
C GLN A 4 -22.84 -9.16 -6.53
N GLU A 5 -23.20 -10.41 -6.82
CA GLU A 5 -24.40 -11.05 -6.25
C GLU A 5 -24.25 -11.32 -4.75
N ARG A 6 -23.04 -11.63 -4.29
CA ARG A 6 -22.75 -11.90 -2.87
C ARG A 6 -22.52 -10.63 -2.04
N TYR A 7 -22.08 -9.55 -2.65
CA TYR A 7 -21.73 -8.28 -1.99
C TYR A 7 -22.31 -7.06 -2.73
N PRO A 8 -23.65 -6.90 -2.76
CA PRO A 8 -24.30 -5.85 -3.57
C PRO A 8 -23.98 -4.43 -3.10
N ASP A 9 -23.78 -4.23 -1.79
CA ASP A 9 -23.56 -2.91 -1.19
C ASP A 9 -22.09 -2.62 -0.89
N PHE A 10 -21.16 -3.34 -1.52
CA PHE A 10 -19.73 -3.17 -1.30
C PHE A 10 -19.10 -2.28 -2.36
N TYR A 11 -18.17 -1.44 -1.94
CA TYR A 11 -17.36 -0.61 -2.82
C TYR A 11 -16.08 -1.34 -3.23
N THR A 12 -15.52 -0.97 -4.38
CA THR A 12 -14.26 -1.55 -4.87
C THR A 12 -13.10 -0.58 -4.63
N MET A 13 -12.06 -1.04 -3.94
CA MET A 13 -10.81 -0.29 -3.77
C MET A 13 -9.66 -1.11 -4.35
N VAL A 14 -9.05 -0.65 -5.43
CA VAL A 14 -7.98 -1.38 -6.10
C VAL A 14 -6.66 -1.14 -5.39
N ALA A 15 -6.00 -2.23 -4.98
CA ALA A 15 -4.71 -2.19 -4.33
C ALA A 15 -3.63 -2.56 -5.36
N LYS A 16 -2.82 -1.56 -5.74
CA LYS A 16 -1.76 -1.68 -6.76
C LYS A 16 -0.58 -0.79 -6.42
N THR A 17 0.51 -0.90 -7.19
CA THR A 17 1.64 0.02 -7.06
C THR A 17 1.20 1.48 -7.27
N HIS A 18 1.70 2.39 -6.43
CA HIS A 18 1.48 3.84 -6.56
C HIS A 18 2.43 4.50 -7.57
N LEU A 19 3.45 3.76 -8.01
CA LEU A 19 4.54 4.28 -8.86
C LEU A 19 4.20 4.37 -10.35
N SER A 20 3.08 3.81 -10.76
CA SER A 20 2.60 3.75 -12.15
C SER A 20 1.09 3.85 -12.20
N LEU A 21 0.51 4.20 -13.35
CA LEU A 21 -0.91 4.00 -13.61
C LEU A 21 -1.25 2.52 -13.81
N THR A 22 -0.28 1.71 -14.25
CA THR A 22 -0.43 0.25 -14.41
C THR A 22 -0.20 -0.52 -13.10
N HIS A 23 -0.15 -1.85 -13.15
CA HIS A 23 0.34 -2.68 -12.06
C HIS A 23 1.88 -2.72 -11.95
N ASP A 24 2.59 -2.39 -13.03
CA ASP A 24 4.05 -2.45 -13.11
C ASP A 24 4.68 -1.09 -12.74
N PRO A 25 5.50 -1.02 -11.68
CA PRO A 25 6.13 0.23 -11.24
C PRO A 25 7.13 0.81 -12.26
N THR A 26 7.61 0.02 -13.23
CA THR A 26 8.59 0.45 -14.25
C THR A 26 7.96 1.24 -15.39
N LEU A 27 6.68 1.00 -15.69
CA LEU A 27 5.95 1.68 -16.75
C LEU A 27 5.51 3.09 -16.31
N LYS A 28 6.20 4.13 -16.79
CA LYS A 28 5.93 5.53 -16.43
C LYS A 28 5.09 6.26 -17.49
N GLY A 29 4.59 7.45 -17.12
CA GLY A 29 3.82 8.31 -18.02
C GLY A 29 2.39 7.83 -18.21
N VAL A 30 1.92 7.78 -19.46
CA VAL A 30 0.56 7.36 -19.84
C VAL A 30 0.60 6.06 -20.65
N PRO A 31 0.85 4.91 -20.01
CA PRO A 31 0.92 3.61 -20.66
C PRO A 31 -0.43 3.21 -21.25
N LYS A 32 -0.42 2.66 -22.47
CA LYS A 32 -1.60 2.21 -23.22
C LYS A 32 -1.51 0.71 -23.53
N GLY A 33 -2.65 0.05 -23.75
CA GLY A 33 -2.71 -1.35 -24.18
C GLY A 33 -2.28 -2.38 -23.12
N TRP A 34 -2.33 -2.02 -21.84
CA TRP A 34 -1.97 -2.92 -20.74
C TRP A 34 -3.23 -3.52 -20.09
N VAL A 35 -3.06 -4.69 -19.48
CA VAL A 35 -4.11 -5.38 -18.71
C VAL A 35 -3.74 -5.33 -17.23
N LEU A 36 -4.74 -5.11 -16.36
CA LEU A 36 -4.56 -5.13 -14.91
C LEU A 36 -4.73 -6.58 -14.42
N PRO A 37 -3.65 -7.30 -14.04
CA PRO A 37 -3.78 -8.62 -13.46
C PRO A 37 -4.30 -8.49 -12.03
N ILE A 38 -5.35 -9.25 -11.71
CA ILE A 38 -5.85 -9.38 -10.33
C ILE A 38 -5.37 -10.74 -9.80
N ARG A 39 -4.56 -10.71 -8.74
CA ARG A 39 -4.05 -11.94 -8.09
C ARG A 39 -5.04 -12.49 -7.08
N ASP A 40 -5.60 -11.61 -6.27
CA ASP A 40 -6.48 -11.97 -5.15
C ASP A 40 -7.48 -10.85 -4.87
N VAL A 41 -8.53 -11.14 -4.11
CA VAL A 41 -9.52 -10.16 -3.66
C VAL A 41 -9.70 -10.27 -2.16
N LEU A 42 -9.21 -9.26 -1.43
CA LEU A 42 -9.43 -9.17 0.01
C LEU A 42 -10.81 -8.56 0.29
N VAL A 43 -11.51 -9.11 1.28
CA VAL A 43 -12.85 -8.65 1.66
C VAL A 43 -12.79 -8.01 3.04
N PHE A 44 -12.94 -6.69 3.10
CA PHE A 44 -13.04 -5.93 4.34
C PHE A 44 -14.52 -5.73 4.68
N ALA A 45 -15.13 -6.74 5.30
CA ALA A 45 -16.57 -6.78 5.54
C ALA A 45 -17.09 -5.61 6.40
N GLY A 46 -16.33 -5.19 7.42
CA GLY A 46 -16.72 -4.08 8.29
C GLY A 46 -16.77 -2.73 7.56
N ALA A 47 -15.81 -2.48 6.66
CA ALA A 47 -15.75 -1.26 5.86
C ALA A 47 -16.50 -1.36 4.52
N LYS A 48 -17.10 -2.53 4.23
CA LYS A 48 -17.77 -2.85 2.96
C LYS A 48 -16.90 -2.62 1.72
N PHE A 49 -15.61 -3.01 1.79
CA PHE A 49 -14.71 -2.92 0.65
C PHE A 49 -14.33 -4.30 0.10
N LEU A 50 -14.43 -4.44 -1.23
CA LEU A 50 -13.76 -5.48 -2.01
C LEU A 50 -12.46 -4.89 -2.55
N VAL A 51 -11.36 -5.57 -2.27
CA VAL A 51 -10.01 -5.05 -2.55
C VAL A 51 -9.25 -5.99 -3.48
N PRO A 52 -9.38 -5.81 -4.81
CA PRO A 52 -8.57 -6.51 -5.78
C PRO A 52 -7.09 -6.14 -5.61
N VAL A 53 -6.24 -7.14 -5.48
CA VAL A 53 -4.79 -7.00 -5.28
C VAL A 53 -4.09 -7.28 -6.61
N CYS A 54 -3.42 -6.26 -7.15
CA CYS A 54 -2.85 -6.27 -8.50
C CYS A 54 -1.33 -6.47 -8.52
N GLY A 55 -0.79 -7.28 -7.61
CA GLY A 55 0.64 -7.52 -7.44
C GLY A 55 1.02 -7.71 -5.98
N ASP A 56 2.31 -7.56 -5.68
CA ASP A 56 2.79 -7.66 -4.31
C ASP A 56 2.58 -6.35 -3.53
N ILE A 57 1.85 -6.45 -2.43
CA ILE A 57 1.58 -5.35 -1.51
C ILE A 57 2.25 -5.69 -0.18
N ARG A 58 3.08 -4.75 0.30
CA ARG A 58 3.70 -4.85 1.62
C ARG A 58 2.76 -4.27 2.65
N LEU A 59 2.17 -5.13 3.48
CA LEU A 59 1.31 -4.72 4.59
C LEU A 59 2.11 -4.36 5.83
N VAL A 60 3.30 -4.94 5.98
CA VAL A 60 4.22 -4.68 7.10
C VAL A 60 5.55 -4.22 6.53
N PRO A 61 5.89 -2.92 6.63
CA PRO A 61 7.20 -2.45 6.23
C PRO A 61 8.25 -2.92 7.23
N GLY A 62 9.40 -3.37 6.73
CA GLY A 62 10.58 -3.68 7.56
C GLY A 62 11.45 -2.45 7.80
N THR A 63 12.41 -2.59 8.72
CA THR A 63 13.45 -1.57 8.96
C THR A 63 14.50 -1.57 7.85
N SER A 64 15.13 -0.41 7.62
CA SER A 64 16.32 -0.31 6.76
C SER A 64 17.55 -1.00 7.37
N SER A 65 18.58 -1.25 6.56
CA SER A 65 19.89 -1.74 7.01
C SER A 65 20.52 -0.81 8.05
N ASP A 66 20.32 0.49 7.86
CA ASP A 66 20.62 1.53 8.83
C ASP A 66 19.34 2.26 9.29
N PRO A 67 18.72 1.84 10.40
CA PRO A 67 17.45 2.38 10.88
C PRO A 67 17.67 3.66 11.69
N ALA A 68 16.73 4.60 11.51
CA ALA A 68 16.83 5.94 12.09
C ALA A 68 16.92 5.96 13.62
N PHE A 69 16.33 4.98 14.32
CA PHE A 69 16.37 4.92 15.78
C PHE A 69 17.78 4.87 16.37
N ARG A 70 18.80 4.48 15.60
CA ARG A 70 20.21 4.51 16.05
C ARG A 70 20.74 5.92 16.30
N ARG A 71 20.07 6.94 15.75
CA ARG A 71 20.43 8.36 15.86
C ARG A 71 19.42 9.17 16.69
N ILE A 72 18.37 8.52 17.20
CA ILE A 72 17.37 9.18 18.02
C ILE A 72 17.91 9.27 19.45
N ASP A 73 17.97 10.48 19.99
CA ASP A 73 18.41 10.72 21.37
C ASP A 73 17.73 11.98 21.93
N ILE A 74 17.82 12.17 23.26
CA ILE A 74 17.27 13.32 23.97
C ILE A 74 18.39 13.98 24.76
N ASP A 75 18.57 15.28 24.53
CA ASP A 75 19.50 16.09 25.31
C ASP A 75 19.01 16.21 26.76
N VAL A 76 19.81 15.72 27.71
CA VAL A 76 19.40 15.60 29.12
C VAL A 76 19.31 16.94 29.86
N GLU A 77 19.92 17.99 29.34
CA GLU A 77 19.91 19.32 29.96
C GLU A 77 18.79 20.19 29.38
N THR A 78 18.65 20.18 28.06
CA THR A 78 17.69 21.03 27.34
C THR A 78 16.36 20.34 27.05
N GLY A 79 16.30 19.01 27.16
CA GLY A 79 15.16 18.19 26.74
C GLY A 79 14.96 18.12 25.22
N ALA A 80 15.90 18.65 24.43
CA ALA A 80 15.79 18.70 22.97
C ALA A 80 15.97 17.31 22.33
N VAL A 81 15.03 16.92 21.47
CA VAL A 81 15.09 15.65 20.73
C VAL A 81 15.96 15.79 19.49
N LYS A 82 16.90 14.86 19.31
CA LYS A 82 17.82 14.79 18.16
C LYS A 82 17.46 13.59 17.28
N GLY A 83 17.57 13.76 15.95
CA GLY A 83 17.48 12.65 14.99
C GLY A 83 16.08 12.04 14.75
N LEU A 84 15.02 12.65 15.26
CA LEU A 84 13.63 12.21 15.04
C LEU A 84 13.05 12.69 13.69
N PHE A 85 13.53 13.82 13.19
CA PHE A 85 13.17 14.43 11.90
C PHE A 85 14.40 15.01 11.21
#